data_AF-A0A4U1JHS0-F1
#
_entry.id   AF-A0A4U1JHS0-F1
#
_cell.length_a   1.000
_cell.length_b   1.000
_cell.length_c   1.000
_cell.angle_alpha   90.00
_cell.angle_beta   90.00
_cell.angle_gamma   90.00
#
_symmetry.space_group_name_H-M   'P 1'
#
loop_
_entity.id
_entity.type
_entity.pdbx_description
1 polymer ?
#
loop_
_entity_poly.entity_id
_entity_poly.type
_entity_poly.pdbx_seq_one_letter_code
_entity_poly.pdbx_strand_id
1 'polypeptide(L)'
;MGHQSAFYLTPKDKAELEQRLREKMDFIILLRESPSASPRVVDSLNFSEPDNPWLSKYLARPEDLNEIVMHHVPEQGYWTPDDLFSPVVKCSGCYFDGKILRRGRVYYVDGFYGPDGGWVEKSEAFRKWARMVHTTLKKSLKRRDSKYVEYIGADAQAWVDAGGQLVD
;
A
#
# COMPACT_ATOMS: atom_id res chain seq x y z
N MET A 1 12.46 4.87 -11.32
CA MET A 1 11.88 3.57 -11.72
C MET A 1 10.74 3.21 -10.76
N GLY A 2 9.66 2.62 -11.26
CA GLY A 2 8.51 2.19 -10.44
C GLY A 2 8.57 0.71 -10.08
N HIS A 3 8.13 0.37 -8.87
CA HIS A 3 8.14 -0.98 -8.32
C HIS A 3 6.73 -1.37 -7.90
N GLN A 4 6.26 -2.54 -8.31
CA GLN A 4 4.96 -3.07 -7.90
C GLN A 4 4.99 -4.56 -7.59
N SER A 5 4.13 -4.97 -6.66
CA SER A 5 3.74 -6.36 -6.44
C SER A 5 2.22 -6.40 -6.28
N ALA A 6 1.56 -7.27 -7.02
CA ALA A 6 0.12 -7.51 -6.85
C ALA A 6 -0.13 -8.63 -5.84
N PHE A 7 -1.28 -8.59 -5.17
CA PHE A 7 -1.64 -9.64 -4.21
C PHE A 7 -3.14 -9.81 -4.02
N TYR A 8 -3.53 -10.97 -3.49
CA TYR A 8 -4.85 -11.25 -2.94
C TYR A 8 -4.73 -11.55 -1.45
N LEU A 9 -5.43 -10.77 -0.62
CA LEU A 9 -5.41 -10.87 0.83
C LEU A 9 -6.83 -10.73 1.38
N THR A 10 -7.26 -11.68 2.21
CA THR A 10 -8.45 -11.47 3.05
C THR A 10 -8.12 -10.46 4.17
N PRO A 11 -9.11 -9.98 4.94
CA PRO A 11 -8.84 -9.17 6.13
C PRO A 11 -7.88 -9.84 7.12
N LYS A 12 -7.94 -11.18 7.24
CA LYS A 12 -7.03 -11.95 8.10
C LYS A 12 -5.60 -11.94 7.57
N ASP A 13 -5.40 -12.23 6.29
CA ASP A 13 -4.06 -12.16 5.68
C ASP A 13 -3.48 -10.73 5.78
N LYS A 14 -4.32 -9.70 5.64
CA LYS A 14 -3.89 -8.30 5.77
C LYS A 14 -3.39 -7.98 7.18
N ALA A 15 -4.08 -8.46 8.22
CA ALA A 15 -3.64 -8.31 9.60
C ALA A 15 -2.31 -9.05 9.86
N GLU A 16 -2.17 -10.28 9.35
CA GLU A 16 -0.93 -11.05 9.48
C GLU A 16 0.24 -10.37 8.75
N LEU A 17 0.01 -9.83 7.55
CA LEU A 17 1.02 -9.07 6.82
C LEU A 17 1.42 -7.80 7.57
N GLU A 18 0.45 -7.07 8.13
CA GLU A 18 0.72 -5.88 8.95
C GLU A 18 1.63 -6.23 10.14
N GLN A 19 1.30 -7.30 10.87
CA GLN A 19 2.09 -7.76 12.00
C GLN A 19 3.53 -8.09 11.58
N ARG A 20 3.71 -8.84 10.49
CA ARG A 20 5.05 -9.18 9.97
C ARG A 20 5.85 -7.96 9.52
N LEU A 21 5.19 -6.92 9.02
CA LEU A 21 5.84 -5.65 8.71
C LEU A 21 6.30 -4.97 10.01
N ARG A 22 5.42 -4.88 11.03
CA ARG A 22 5.72 -4.25 12.32
C ARG A 22 6.86 -4.95 13.07
N GLU A 23 7.01 -6.27 12.90
CA GLU A 23 8.15 -7.04 13.44
C GLU A 23 9.50 -6.71 12.79
N LYS A 24 9.51 -6.04 11.63
CA LYS A 24 10.72 -5.81 10.82
C LYS A 24 11.07 -4.34 10.67
N MET A 25 10.10 -3.44 10.79
CA MET A 25 10.29 -2.01 10.56
C MET A 25 9.18 -1.21 11.22
N ASP A 26 9.52 0.00 11.64
CA ASP A 26 8.53 1.01 12.00
C ASP A 26 7.92 1.62 10.74
N PHE A 27 6.62 1.89 10.81
CA PHE A 27 5.88 2.59 9.79
C PHE A 27 4.60 3.19 10.36
N ILE A 28 4.15 4.24 9.69
CA ILE A 28 2.83 4.83 9.88
C ILE A 28 1.95 4.50 8.68
N ILE A 29 0.65 4.40 8.93
CA ILE A 29 -0.35 4.11 7.92
C ILE A 29 -1.15 5.38 7.71
N LEU A 30 -1.24 5.82 6.47
CA LEU A 30 -1.94 7.03 6.09
C LEU A 30 -3.16 6.69 5.27
N LEU A 31 -4.27 7.36 5.55
CA LEU A 31 -5.42 7.30 4.66
C LEU A 31 -5.13 8.01 3.36
N ARG A 32 -5.81 7.56 2.30
CA ARG A 32 -5.73 8.21 0.99
C ARG A 32 -6.26 9.63 1.01
N GLU A 33 -7.25 9.92 1.83
CA GLU A 33 -7.96 11.19 1.81
C GLU A 33 -7.89 11.84 3.20
N SER A 34 -7.75 13.15 3.20
CA SER A 34 -7.74 14.01 4.38
C SER A 34 -8.59 15.26 4.14
N PRO A 35 -9.32 15.77 5.14
CA PRO A 35 -10.03 17.04 5.01
C PRO A 35 -9.08 18.26 5.03
N SER A 36 -7.79 18.07 5.31
CA SER A 36 -6.80 19.14 5.37
C SER A 36 -5.49 18.74 4.69
N ALA A 37 -4.60 19.71 4.52
CA ALA A 37 -3.25 19.49 3.98
C ALA A 37 -2.34 18.65 4.89
N SER A 38 -2.85 18.10 6.00
CA SER A 38 -2.13 17.17 6.88
C SER A 38 -2.57 15.72 6.61
N PRO A 39 -1.65 14.75 6.48
CA PRO A 39 -2.03 13.34 6.35
C PRO A 39 -2.83 12.84 7.55
N ARG A 40 -3.83 11.99 7.32
CA ARG A 40 -4.54 11.26 8.38
C ARG A 40 -3.83 9.96 8.69
N VAL A 41 -3.30 9.82 9.90
CA VAL A 41 -2.65 8.60 10.38
C VAL A 41 -3.70 7.67 11.00
N VAL A 42 -3.57 6.37 10.76
CA VAL A 42 -4.41 5.32 11.36
C VAL A 42 -3.54 4.16 11.86
N ASP A 43 -4.08 3.37 12.78
CA ASP A 43 -3.30 2.33 13.46
C ASP A 43 -3.31 0.98 12.75
N SER A 44 -4.10 0.80 11.68
CA SER A 44 -4.18 -0.48 10.97
C SER A 44 -4.47 -0.38 9.47
N LEU A 45 -3.94 -1.34 8.71
CA LEU A 45 -4.26 -1.60 7.31
C LEU A 45 -5.72 -2.03 7.13
N ASN A 46 -6.33 -2.61 8.16
CA ASN A 46 -7.75 -2.98 8.21
C ASN A 46 -8.65 -1.86 8.72
N PHE A 47 -8.12 -0.67 9.01
CA PHE A 47 -8.94 0.48 9.37
C PHE A 47 -10.01 0.74 8.30
N SER A 48 -11.24 0.97 8.75
CA SER A 48 -12.41 1.30 7.94
C SER A 48 -13.30 2.28 8.71
N GLU A 49 -14.08 3.06 7.96
CA GLU A 49 -15.19 3.84 8.47
C GLU A 49 -16.50 3.24 7.95
N PRO A 50 -17.66 3.49 8.60
CA PRO A 50 -18.93 2.86 8.23
C PRO A 50 -19.26 2.91 6.74
N ASP A 51 -18.96 4.04 6.09
CA ASP A 51 -19.27 4.29 4.68
C ASP A 51 -18.05 4.14 3.75
N ASN A 52 -16.87 3.88 4.30
CA ASN A 52 -15.64 3.81 3.51
C ASN A 52 -14.67 2.73 4.05
N PRO A 53 -14.47 1.62 3.31
CA PRO A 53 -13.53 0.58 3.71
C PRO A 53 -12.05 1.00 3.60
N TRP A 54 -11.77 2.19 3.05
CA TRP A 54 -10.42 2.74 2.85
C TRP A 54 -9.49 1.73 2.18
N LEU A 55 -9.90 1.21 1.02
CA LEU A 55 -9.12 0.19 0.31
C LEU A 55 -7.72 0.71 -0.03
N SER A 56 -7.58 1.96 -0.45
CA SER A 56 -6.28 2.58 -0.68
C SER A 56 -5.77 3.29 0.57
N LYS A 57 -4.56 2.93 0.98
CA LYS A 57 -3.78 3.55 2.05
C LYS A 57 -2.35 3.78 1.59
N TYR A 58 -1.57 4.50 2.38
CA TYR A 58 -0.14 4.68 2.18
C TYR A 58 0.63 4.23 3.40
N LEU A 59 1.85 3.75 3.19
CA LEU A 59 2.81 3.46 4.24
C LEU A 59 3.95 4.46 4.11
N ALA A 60 4.38 5.02 5.23
CA ALA A 60 5.53 5.90 5.30
C ALA A 60 6.41 5.53 6.49
N ARG A 61 7.68 5.89 6.41
CA ARG A 61 8.53 5.92 7.59
C ARG A 61 8.08 7.04 8.52
N PRO A 62 8.12 6.86 9.85
CA PRO A 62 7.79 7.92 10.78
C PRO A 62 8.65 9.18 10.57
N GLU A 63 9.94 9.00 10.26
CA GLU A 63 10.88 10.11 10.06
C GLU A 63 10.55 10.94 8.80
N ASP A 64 9.90 10.32 7.81
CA ASP A 64 9.61 10.93 6.52
C ASP A 64 8.21 11.63 6.53
N LEU A 65 7.48 11.64 7.66
CA LEU A 65 6.12 12.20 7.76
C LEU A 65 6.04 13.67 7.34
N ASN A 66 7.06 14.47 7.70
CA ASN A 66 7.12 15.89 7.35
C ASN A 66 7.50 16.13 5.88
N GLU A 67 7.94 15.09 5.16
CA GLU A 67 8.28 15.15 3.73
C GLU A 67 7.09 14.77 2.83
N ILE A 68 5.94 14.42 3.42
CA ILE A 68 4.76 14.01 2.68
C ILE A 68 4.06 15.24 2.10
N VAL A 69 4.08 15.31 0.77
CA VAL A 69 3.39 16.35 0.00
C VAL A 69 1.93 15.94 -0.16
N MET A 70 1.03 16.80 0.28
CA MET A 70 -0.41 16.62 0.09
C MET A 70 -0.89 17.43 -1.12
N HIS A 71 -1.60 16.78 -2.02
CA HIS A 71 -2.24 17.39 -3.19
C HIS A 71 -3.73 17.58 -2.91
N HIS A 72 -4.22 18.83 -3.02
CA HIS A 72 -5.63 19.13 -2.91
C HIS A 72 -6.36 18.71 -4.19
N VAL A 73 -7.52 18.07 -4.05
CA VAL A 73 -8.39 17.70 -5.15
C VAL A 73 -9.69 18.52 -5.04
N PRO A 74 -9.75 19.72 -5.66
CA PRO A 74 -10.80 20.70 -5.39
C PRO A 74 -12.20 20.19 -5.69
N GLU A 75 -12.36 19.40 -6.74
CA GLU A 75 -13.65 18.88 -7.20
C GLU A 75 -14.28 17.89 -6.20
N GLN A 76 -13.47 17.27 -5.34
CA GLN A 76 -13.93 16.34 -4.31
C GLN A 76 -13.74 16.87 -2.88
N GLY A 77 -13.07 18.02 -2.71
CA GLY A 77 -12.91 18.68 -1.41
C GLY A 77 -12.03 17.93 -0.41
N TYR A 78 -11.06 17.14 -0.88
CA TYR A 78 -10.11 16.43 -0.03
C TYR A 78 -8.66 16.64 -0.46
N TRP A 79 -7.73 16.29 0.42
CA TRP A 79 -6.29 16.21 0.16
C TRP A 79 -5.83 14.76 0.13
N THR A 80 -4.90 14.42 -0.76
CA THR A 80 -4.31 13.08 -0.87
C THR A 80 -2.79 13.17 -0.88
N PRO A 81 -2.05 12.20 -0.29
CA PRO A 81 -0.62 12.11 -0.50
C PRO A 81 -0.30 12.01 -1.99
N ASP A 82 0.64 12.84 -2.44
CA ASP A 82 1.22 12.75 -3.78
C ASP A 82 2.30 11.66 -3.77
N ASP A 83 1.99 10.50 -4.34
CA ASP A 83 2.91 9.35 -4.32
C ASP A 83 4.10 9.47 -5.26
N LEU A 84 4.05 10.40 -6.22
CA LEU A 84 5.18 10.71 -7.09
C LEU A 84 6.24 11.46 -6.30
N PHE A 85 5.86 12.52 -5.58
CA PHE A 85 6.82 13.37 -4.86
C PHE A 85 7.08 12.92 -3.42
N SER A 86 6.14 12.23 -2.77
CA SER A 86 6.28 11.84 -1.36
C SER A 86 7.03 10.51 -1.17
N PRO A 87 7.81 10.34 -0.09
CA PRO A 87 8.46 9.09 0.29
C PRO A 87 7.46 8.08 0.90
N VAL A 88 6.51 7.62 0.08
CA VAL A 88 5.45 6.69 0.49
C VAL A 88 5.43 5.42 -0.36
N VAL A 89 4.99 4.32 0.23
CA VAL A 89 4.55 3.11 -0.48
C VAL A 89 3.03 3.12 -0.52
N LYS A 90 2.44 3.19 -1.70
CA LYS A 90 1.00 3.06 -1.88
C LYS A 90 0.58 1.61 -1.68
N CYS A 91 -0.41 1.38 -0.82
CA CYS A 91 -1.01 0.09 -0.56
C CYS A 91 -2.49 0.14 -0.99
N SER A 92 -2.77 -0.36 -2.18
CA SER A 92 -4.13 -0.66 -2.63
C SER A 92 -4.53 -2.02 -2.05
N GLY A 93 -5.33 -2.01 -1.00
CA GLY A 93 -5.89 -3.20 -0.36
C GLY A 93 -6.93 -3.91 -1.24
N CYS A 94 -7.13 -5.19 -0.96
CA CYS A 94 -8.12 -6.02 -1.63
C CYS A 94 -9.54 -5.70 -1.16
N TYR A 95 -10.50 -5.71 -2.08
CA TYR A 95 -11.92 -5.76 -1.76
C TYR A 95 -12.35 -7.20 -1.52
N PHE A 96 -13.09 -7.46 -0.44
CA PHE A 96 -13.59 -8.78 -0.09
C PHE A 96 -14.99 -8.68 0.50
N ASP A 97 -15.95 -9.37 -0.10
CA ASP A 97 -17.36 -9.42 0.35
C ASP A 97 -17.81 -10.85 0.71
N GLY A 98 -16.85 -11.79 0.81
CA GLY A 98 -17.11 -13.21 1.01
C GLY A 98 -17.47 -13.98 -0.25
N LYS A 99 -17.77 -13.31 -1.37
CA LYS A 99 -18.09 -13.92 -2.67
C LYS A 99 -16.96 -13.72 -3.68
N ILE A 100 -16.41 -12.52 -3.73
CA ILE A 100 -15.28 -12.15 -4.58
C ILE A 100 -14.14 -11.57 -3.75
N LEU A 101 -12.92 -11.79 -4.22
CA LEU A 101 -11.72 -11.14 -3.70
C LEU A 101 -11.02 -10.41 -4.85
N ARG A 102 -11.03 -9.08 -4.81
CA ARG A 102 -10.38 -8.25 -5.83
C ARG A 102 -8.92 -8.01 -5.53
N ARG A 103 -8.11 -7.96 -6.58
CA ARG A 103 -6.67 -7.78 -6.49
C ARG A 103 -6.28 -6.46 -5.82
N GLY A 104 -5.29 -6.56 -4.94
CA GLY A 104 -4.59 -5.44 -4.33
C GLY A 104 -3.19 -5.28 -4.90
N ARG A 105 -2.50 -4.20 -4.51
CA ARG A 105 -1.15 -3.89 -4.99
C ARG A 105 -0.40 -2.99 -4.01
N VAL A 106 0.89 -3.26 -3.83
CA VAL A 106 1.86 -2.29 -3.31
C VAL A 106 2.63 -1.64 -4.46
N TYR A 107 2.85 -0.33 -4.37
CA TYR A 107 3.58 0.43 -5.37
C TYR A 107 4.43 1.55 -4.75
N TYR A 108 5.63 1.75 -5.26
CA TYR A 108 6.43 2.96 -5.00
C TYR A 108 7.33 3.30 -6.19
N VAL A 109 7.88 4.51 -6.20
CA VAL A 109 8.88 4.96 -7.18
C VAL A 109 10.18 5.35 -6.49
N ASP A 110 11.31 5.08 -7.14
CA ASP A 110 12.64 5.48 -6.64
C ASP A 110 12.91 6.99 -6.74
N GLY A 111 12.12 7.73 -7.51
CA GLY A 111 12.39 9.11 -7.87
C GLY A 111 11.37 9.64 -8.88
N PHE A 112 11.56 10.89 -9.29
CA PHE A 112 10.70 11.62 -10.21
C PHE A 112 11.53 12.57 -11.08
N TYR A 113 10.94 13.09 -12.15
CA TYR A 113 11.56 14.16 -12.95
C TYR A 113 11.22 15.50 -12.32
N GLY A 114 12.25 16.29 -12.01
CA GLY A 114 12.12 17.64 -11.46
C GLY A 114 11.67 18.67 -12.50
N PRO A 115 11.40 19.92 -12.07
CA PRO A 115 10.96 21.00 -12.96
C PRO A 115 11.95 21.34 -14.08
N ASP A 116 13.24 21.08 -13.87
CA ASP A 116 14.32 21.26 -14.84
C ASP A 116 14.48 20.07 -15.81
N GLY A 117 13.64 19.04 -15.69
CA GLY A 117 13.73 17.80 -16.45
C GLY A 117 14.80 16.83 -15.94
N GLY A 118 15.50 17.16 -14.85
CA GLY A 118 16.48 16.28 -14.21
C GLY A 118 15.81 15.15 -13.43
N TRP A 119 16.43 13.97 -13.39
CA TRP A 119 15.97 12.88 -12.53
C TRP A 119 16.38 13.14 -11.08
N VAL A 120 15.41 13.18 -10.17
CA VAL A 120 15.59 13.34 -8.73
C VAL A 120 15.29 12.00 -8.05
N GLU A 121 16.28 11.41 -7.41
CA GLU A 121 16.07 10.23 -6.57
C GLU A 121 15.45 10.63 -5.23
N LYS A 122 14.48 9.83 -4.76
CA LYS A 122 14.05 9.87 -3.36
C LYS A 122 15.19 9.40 -2.47
N SER A 123 15.14 9.79 -1.19
CA SER A 123 16.20 9.49 -0.23
C SER A 123 16.57 8.00 -0.21
N GLU A 124 17.86 7.71 -0.02
CA GLU A 124 18.36 6.33 0.04
C GLU A 124 17.67 5.55 1.18
N ALA A 125 17.40 6.23 2.30
CA ALA A 125 16.71 5.68 3.46
C ALA A 125 15.28 5.21 3.08
N PHE A 126 14.49 6.07 2.43
CA PHE A 126 13.16 5.68 1.92
C PHE A 126 13.27 4.49 0.96
N ARG A 127 14.17 4.55 -0.01
CA ARG A 127 14.30 3.49 -1.03
C ARG A 127 14.68 2.13 -0.42
N LYS A 128 15.57 2.11 0.57
CA LYS A 128 15.91 0.89 1.32
C LYS A 128 14.71 0.35 2.08
N TRP A 129 14.00 1.22 2.79
CA TRP A 129 12.81 0.84 3.55
C TRP A 129 11.66 0.34 2.65
N ALA A 130 11.38 1.01 1.53
CA ALA A 130 10.35 0.60 0.57
C ALA A 130 10.67 -0.77 -0.05
N ARG A 131 11.95 -1.05 -0.34
CA ARG A 131 12.42 -2.39 -0.73
C ARG A 131 12.20 -3.43 0.37
N MET A 132 12.37 -3.08 1.64
CA MET A 132 12.08 -3.97 2.77
C MET A 132 10.59 -4.28 2.84
N VAL A 133 9.69 -3.29 2.67
CA VAL A 133 8.23 -3.52 2.61
C VAL A 133 7.89 -4.57 1.54
N HIS A 134 8.38 -4.37 0.31
CA HIS A 134 8.16 -5.35 -0.77
C HIS A 134 8.76 -6.72 -0.45
N THR A 135 9.98 -6.77 0.10
CA THR A 135 10.65 -8.03 0.41
C THR A 135 9.90 -8.80 1.49
N THR A 136 9.45 -8.13 2.55
CA THR A 136 8.63 -8.74 3.61
C THR A 136 7.33 -9.27 3.06
N LEU A 137 6.64 -8.51 2.20
CA LEU A 137 5.43 -8.98 1.52
C LEU A 137 5.70 -10.24 0.69
N LYS A 138 6.72 -10.21 -0.17
CA LYS A 138 7.07 -11.34 -1.05
C LYS A 138 7.45 -12.61 -0.29
N LYS A 139 8.11 -12.45 0.87
CA LYS A 139 8.47 -13.58 1.76
C LYS A 139 7.29 -14.07 2.59
N SER A 140 6.30 -13.22 2.82
CA SER A 140 5.15 -13.54 3.66
C SER A 140 4.03 -14.26 2.92
N LEU A 141 3.98 -14.11 1.60
CA LEU A 141 2.90 -14.59 0.76
C LEU A 141 3.37 -15.69 -0.18
N LYS A 142 2.45 -16.57 -0.58
CA LYS A 142 2.72 -17.57 -1.62
C LYS A 142 2.72 -16.89 -2.98
N ARG A 143 3.73 -17.15 -3.80
CA ARG A 143 3.73 -16.69 -5.20
C ARG A 143 2.69 -17.48 -5.98
N ARG A 144 1.77 -16.76 -6.65
CA ARG A 144 0.67 -17.34 -7.43
C ARG A 144 1.01 -17.41 -8.91
N ASP A 145 1.44 -16.29 -9.48
CA ASP A 145 1.79 -16.19 -10.90
C ASP A 145 3.21 -15.62 -11.07
N SER A 146 4.03 -16.34 -11.83
CA SER A 146 5.41 -15.94 -12.09
C SER A 146 5.53 -14.81 -13.11
N LYS A 147 4.59 -14.72 -14.06
CA LYS A 147 4.51 -13.76 -15.16
C LYS A 147 4.05 -12.38 -14.68
N TYR A 148 3.08 -12.32 -13.76
CA TYR A 148 2.48 -11.04 -13.30
C TYR A 148 2.96 -10.56 -11.93
N VAL A 149 3.95 -11.23 -11.32
CA VAL A 149 4.48 -10.90 -9.97
C VAL A 149 3.33 -10.78 -8.96
N GLU A 150 2.53 -11.83 -8.91
CA GLU A 150 1.30 -11.90 -8.12
C GLU A 150 1.45 -12.88 -6.96
N TYR A 151 0.94 -12.47 -5.80
CA TYR A 151 1.03 -13.20 -4.54
C TYR A 151 -0.35 -13.45 -3.94
N ILE A 152 -0.45 -14.42 -3.04
CA ILE A 152 -1.68 -14.73 -2.33
C ILE A 152 -1.39 -15.08 -0.87
N GLY A 153 -2.24 -14.59 0.03
CA GLY A 153 -2.22 -14.95 1.45
C GLY A 153 -2.69 -16.37 1.69
N ALA A 154 -2.35 -16.93 2.85
CA ALA A 154 -2.69 -18.31 3.17
C ALA A 154 -4.21 -18.49 3.34
N ASP A 155 -4.86 -17.52 3.97
CA ASP A 155 -6.31 -17.53 4.18
C ASP A 155 -7.06 -17.30 2.87
N ALA A 156 -6.60 -16.36 2.03
CA ALA A 156 -7.11 -16.15 0.68
C ALA A 156 -6.98 -17.40 -0.19
N GLN A 157 -5.86 -18.11 -0.10
CA GLN A 157 -5.68 -19.37 -0.84
C GLN A 157 -6.67 -20.43 -0.36
N ALA A 158 -6.83 -20.62 0.96
CA ALA A 158 -7.79 -21.57 1.51
C ALA A 158 -9.24 -21.23 1.11
N TRP A 159 -9.59 -19.93 1.07
CA TRP A 159 -10.90 -19.47 0.62
C TRP A 159 -11.13 -19.75 -0.88
N VAL A 160 -10.13 -19.56 -1.73
CA VAL A 160 -10.19 -19.93 -3.15
C VAL A 160 -10.35 -21.45 -3.32
N ASP A 161 -9.59 -22.24 -2.56
CA ASP A 161 -9.67 -23.71 -2.60
C ASP A 161 -11.06 -24.22 -2.18
N ALA A 162 -11.79 -23.45 -1.37
CA ALA A 162 -13.18 -23.69 -0.98
C ALA A 162 -14.22 -23.19 -2.00
N GLY A 163 -13.81 -22.68 -3.17
CA GLY A 163 -14.70 -22.21 -4.23
C GLY A 163 -14.85 -20.69 -4.33
N GLY A 164 -14.06 -19.92 -3.60
CA GLY A 164 -14.02 -18.47 -3.72
C GLY A 164 -13.49 -17.98 -5.08
N GLN A 165 -13.99 -16.83 -5.55
CA GLN A 165 -13.61 -16.24 -6.84
C GLN A 165 -12.64 -15.06 -6.69
N LEU A 166 -11.49 -15.14 -7.38
CA LEU A 166 -10.59 -14.00 -7.54
C LEU A 166 -11.00 -13.13 -8.74
N VAL A 167 -10.85 -11.82 -8.61
CA VAL A 167 -11.17 -10.83 -9.64
C VAL A 167 -10.04 -9.81 -9.73
N ASP A 168 -9.72 -9.36 -10.94
CA ASP A 168 -8.66 -8.37 -11.19
C ASP A 168 -9.03 -6.93 -10.82
#